data_AF-A0A9W8WRZ2-F1
#
_entry.id   AF-A0A9W8WRZ2-F1
#
_cell.length_a   1.000
_cell.length_b   1.000
_cell.length_c   1.000
_cell.angle_alpha   90.00
_cell.angle_beta   90.00
_cell.angle_gamma   90.00
#
_symmetry.space_group_name_H-M   'P 1'
#
loop_
_entity.id
_entity.type
_entity.pdbx_description
1 polymer ?
#
loop_
_entity_poly.entity_id
_entity_poly.type
_entity_poly.pdbx_seq_one_letter_code
_entity_poly.pdbx_strand_id
1 'polypeptide(L)'
;MSSGLPTTPIPVLVSAAEKEAGRLTQRNLETATRALVRDGLVVLEDVIDHAVLDRLNEKMVEDAYELQSRKDSPYNYNKGNIQQDPPLTSNYFEDSIYT
;
A
#
# COMPACT_ATOMS: atom_id res chain seq x y z
N MET A 1 -15.11 -33.78 4.54
CA MET A 1 -14.87 -32.51 5.26
C MET A 1 -14.39 -31.51 4.22
N SER A 2 -15.20 -30.52 3.85
CA SER A 2 -14.72 -29.41 3.02
C SER A 2 -13.84 -28.54 3.92
N SER A 3 -12.54 -28.46 3.66
CA SER A 3 -11.70 -27.47 4.32
C SER A 3 -12.23 -26.08 3.94
N GLY A 4 -12.66 -25.29 4.92
CA GLY A 4 -13.11 -23.92 4.70
C GLY A 4 -12.04 -23.12 3.94
N LEU A 5 -12.49 -22.16 3.12
CA LEU A 5 -11.58 -21.27 2.42
C LEU A 5 -10.77 -20.44 3.43
N PRO A 6 -9.52 -20.06 3.10
CA PRO A 6 -8.72 -19.16 3.93
C PRO A 6 -9.44 -17.83 4.14
N THR A 7 -9.33 -17.27 5.35
CA THR A 7 -9.86 -15.94 5.68
C THR A 7 -8.87 -14.80 5.42
N THR A 8 -7.64 -15.14 5.03
CA THR A 8 -6.60 -14.17 4.69
C THR A 8 -6.58 -13.93 3.18
N PRO A 9 -6.34 -12.68 2.72
CA PRO A 9 -6.15 -12.40 1.30
C PRO A 9 -5.01 -13.23 0.71
N ILE A 10 -5.10 -13.53 -0.58
CA ILE A 10 -4.00 -14.18 -1.29
C ILE A 10 -2.89 -13.15 -1.56
N PRO A 11 -1.65 -13.41 -1.11
CA PRO A 11 -0.49 -12.65 -1.57
C PRO A 11 -0.05 -13.11 -2.96
N VAL A 12 0.27 -12.15 -3.82
CA VAL A 12 0.89 -12.36 -5.13
C VAL A 12 2.25 -11.68 -5.11
N LEU A 13 3.31 -12.50 -5.07
CA LEU A 13 4.68 -12.01 -5.13
C LEU A 13 4.98 -11.48 -6.53
N VAL A 14 5.32 -10.19 -6.63
CA VAL A 14 5.72 -9.56 -7.88
C VAL A 14 7.21 -9.78 -8.07
N SER A 15 7.58 -10.40 -9.20
CA SER A 15 8.99 -10.64 -9.51
C SER A 15 9.72 -9.34 -9.87
N ALA A 16 11.05 -9.33 -9.71
CA ALA A 16 11.88 -8.21 -10.16
C ALA A 16 11.68 -7.87 -11.65
N ALA A 17 11.46 -8.89 -12.49
CA ALA A 17 11.19 -8.69 -13.92
C ALA A 17 9.82 -8.04 -14.18
N GLU A 18 8.78 -8.39 -13.42
CA GLU A 18 7.46 -7.75 -13.52
C GLU A 18 7.49 -6.31 -13.01
N LYS A 19 8.23 -6.06 -11.93
CA LYS A 19 8.46 -4.72 -11.37
C LYS A 19 9.18 -3.82 -12.37
N GLU A 20 10.30 -4.29 -12.93
CA GLU A 20 11.03 -3.56 -13.98
C GLU A 20 10.18 -3.33 -15.23
N ALA A 21 9.34 -4.31 -15.60
CA ALA A 21 8.44 -4.18 -16.76
C ALA A 21 7.20 -3.31 -16.49
N GLY A 22 6.96 -2.88 -15.25
CA GLY A 22 5.75 -2.14 -14.85
C GLY A 22 4.44 -2.91 -15.05
N ARG A 23 4.48 -4.24 -15.19
CA ARG A 23 3.30 -5.07 -15.47
C ARG A 23 3.45 -6.50 -14.97
N LEU A 24 2.35 -7.05 -14.47
CA LEU A 24 2.28 -8.46 -14.11
C LEU A 24 2.34 -9.36 -15.36
N THR A 25 2.95 -10.52 -15.20
CA THR A 25 2.81 -11.65 -16.13
C THR A 25 1.35 -12.08 -16.19
N GLN A 26 0.95 -12.76 -17.27
CA GLN A 26 -0.42 -13.26 -17.42
C GLN A 26 -0.85 -14.16 -16.23
N ARG A 27 0.08 -14.95 -15.69
CA ARG A 27 -0.17 -15.84 -14.54
C ARG A 27 -0.49 -15.05 -13.26
N ASN A 28 0.35 -14.06 -12.93
CA ASN A 28 0.13 -13.23 -11.74
C ASN A 28 -1.08 -12.33 -11.90
N LEU A 29 -1.32 -11.81 -13.10
CA LEU A 29 -2.52 -11.03 -13.42
C LEU A 29 -3.80 -11.85 -13.22
N GLU A 30 -3.84 -13.09 -13.71
CA GLU A 30 -4.99 -13.97 -13.51
C GLU A 30 -5.22 -14.27 -12.03
N THR A 31 -4.15 -14.57 -11.29
CA THR A 31 -4.22 -14.86 -9.85
C THR A 31 -4.74 -13.66 -9.08
N ALA A 32 -4.20 -12.47 -9.34
CA ALA A 32 -4.62 -11.22 -8.71
C ALA A 32 -6.09 -10.88 -9.03
N THR A 33 -6.50 -11.06 -10.29
CA THR A 33 -7.89 -10.82 -10.72
C THR A 33 -8.86 -11.76 -10.01
N ARG A 34 -8.53 -13.05 -9.92
CA ARG A 34 -9.37 -14.04 -9.22
C ARG A 34 -9.46 -13.77 -7.73
N ALA A 35 -8.35 -13.37 -7.09
CA ALA A 35 -8.34 -12.97 -5.69
C ALA A 35 -9.25 -11.76 -5.45
N LEU A 36 -9.13 -10.73 -6.29
CA LEU A 36 -9.97 -9.53 -6.19
C LEU A 36 -11.46 -9.84 -6.38
N VAL A 37 -11.82 -10.68 -7.37
CA VAL A 37 -13.23 -11.07 -7.61
C VAL A 37 -13.79 -11.90 -6.45
N ARG A 38 -12.98 -12.78 -5.86
CA ARG A 38 -13.42 -13.70 -4.79
C ARG A 38 -13.49 -13.00 -3.43
N ASP A 39 -12.46 -12.23 -3.08
CA ASP A 39 -12.25 -11.69 -1.74
C ASP A 39 -12.57 -10.19 -1.63
N GLY A 40 -12.70 -9.49 -2.76
CA GLY A 40 -12.78 -8.03 -2.79
C GLY A 40 -11.44 -7.33 -2.48
N LEU A 41 -10.36 -8.08 -2.32
CA LEU A 41 -9.03 -7.61 -1.95
C LEU A 41 -7.94 -8.51 -2.55
N VAL A 42 -6.80 -7.92 -2.91
CA VAL A 42 -5.59 -8.64 -3.31
C VAL A 42 -4.38 -7.95 -2.70
N VAL A 43 -3.36 -8.73 -2.33
CA VAL A 43 -2.07 -8.22 -1.86
C VAL A 43 -1.02 -8.47 -2.94
N LEU A 44 -0.39 -7.40 -3.43
CA LEU A 44 0.78 -7.48 -4.30
C LEU A 44 2.03 -7.19 -3.46
N GLU A 45 2.92 -8.16 -3.36
CA GLU A 45 4.13 -8.04 -2.53
C GLU A 45 5.30 -7.48 -3.33
N ASP A 46 6.18 -6.74 -2.65
CA ASP A 46 7.46 -6.21 -3.15
C ASP A 46 7.39 -5.25 -4.36
N VAL A 47 6.24 -4.61 -4.56
CA VAL A 47 6.01 -3.70 -5.71
C VAL A 47 6.84 -2.41 -5.61
N ILE A 48 7.05 -1.88 -4.41
CA ILE A 48 7.75 -0.59 -4.19
C ILE A 48 9.11 -0.87 -3.54
N ASP A 49 10.12 -0.08 -3.88
CA ASP A 49 11.42 -0.14 -3.18
C ASP A 49 11.24 0.29 -1.71
N HIS A 50 11.76 -0.49 -0.77
CA HIS A 50 11.62 -0.21 0.66
C HIS A 50 12.32 1.09 1.06
N ALA A 51 13.40 1.50 0.37
CA ALA A 51 14.07 2.77 0.68
C ALA A 51 13.15 3.99 0.45
N VAL A 52 12.23 3.90 -0.53
CA VAL A 52 11.19 4.92 -0.75
C VAL A 52 10.20 4.92 0.42
N LEU A 53 9.76 3.73 0.84
CA LEU A 53 8.81 3.56 1.94
C LEU A 53 9.38 4.07 3.27
N ASP A 54 10.65 3.78 3.56
CA ASP A 54 11.35 4.23 4.76
C ASP A 54 11.40 5.77 4.81
N ARG A 55 11.79 6.41 3.70
CA ARG A 55 11.83 7.87 3.60
C ARG A 55 10.46 8.52 3.80
N LEU A 56 9.41 7.94 3.21
CA LEU A 56 8.03 8.39 3.41
C LEU A 56 7.58 8.16 4.86
N ASN A 57 7.93 7.02 5.45
CA ASN A 57 7.57 6.69 6.82
C ASN A 57 8.15 7.68 7.82
N GLU A 58 9.45 7.99 7.71
CA GLU A 58 10.11 8.98 8.57
C GLU A 58 9.35 10.32 8.57
N LYS A 59 9.04 10.83 7.37
CA LYS A 59 8.35 12.13 7.26
C LYS A 59 6.90 12.07 7.74
N MET A 60 6.15 11.05 7.33
CA MET A 60 4.74 10.95 7.68
C MET A 60 4.54 10.68 9.17
N VAL A 61 5.47 10.00 9.85
CA VAL A 61 5.42 9.83 11.30
C VAL A 61 5.63 11.15 12.03
N GLU A 62 6.60 11.98 11.61
CA GLU A 62 6.79 13.33 12.15
C GLU A 62 5.50 14.16 12.04
N ASP A 63 4.93 14.24 10.83
CA ASP A 63 3.70 14.97 10.55
C ASP A 63 2.50 14.42 11.34
N ALA A 64 2.43 13.10 11.55
CA ALA A 64 1.37 12.48 12.34
C ALA A 64 1.40 12.93 13.80
N TYR A 65 2.58 13.10 14.41
CA TYR A 65 2.70 13.61 15.77
C TYR A 65 2.30 15.08 15.88
N GLU A 66 2.68 15.90 14.89
CA GLU A 66 2.21 17.29 14.82
C GLU A 66 0.68 17.34 14.72
N LEU A 67 0.10 16.57 13.79
CA LEU A 67 -1.35 16.47 13.63
C LEU A 67 -2.02 15.98 14.92
N GLN A 68 -1.49 14.96 15.58
CA GLN A 68 -2.03 14.42 16.83
C GLN A 68 -2.07 15.46 17.95
N SER A 69 -1.09 16.36 18.01
CA SER A 69 -0.97 17.37 19.07
C SER A 69 -2.02 18.49 18.97
N ARG A 70 -2.64 18.65 17.80
CA ARG A 70 -3.64 19.70 17.55
C ARG A 70 -4.93 19.43 18.31
N LYS A 71 -5.66 20.51 18.64
CA LYS A 71 -6.99 20.40 19.26
C LYS A 71 -8.05 19.96 18.25
N ASP A 72 -7.85 20.32 16.97
CA ASP A 72 -8.76 20.14 15.85
C ASP A 72 -8.28 19.08 14.86
N SER A 73 -7.51 18.09 15.32
CA SER A 73 -6.96 17.04 14.46
C SER A 73 -8.06 16.29 13.72
N PRO A 74 -7.87 16.01 12.43
CA PRO A 74 -8.84 15.22 11.68
C PRO A 74 -8.67 13.74 12.00
N TYR A 75 -9.79 13.07 12.33
CA TYR A 75 -9.82 11.64 12.62
C TYR A 75 -10.90 10.96 11.78
N ASN A 76 -10.55 9.82 11.19
CA ASN A 76 -11.48 8.94 10.50
C ASN A 76 -12.29 8.15 11.53
N TYR A 77 -13.55 8.55 11.74
CA TYR A 77 -14.54 7.99 12.66
C TYR A 77 -14.20 8.06 14.15
N ASN A 78 -13.01 7.59 14.55
CA ASN A 78 -12.59 7.40 15.93
C ASN A 78 -11.24 8.06 16.20
N LYS A 79 -11.05 8.56 17.43
CA LYS A 79 -9.76 9.07 17.88
C LYS A 79 -8.71 7.94 17.88
N GLY A 80 -7.57 8.20 17.27
CA GLY A 80 -6.51 7.20 17.00
C GLY A 80 -6.32 6.92 15.50
N ASN A 81 -7.35 7.11 14.68
CA ASN A 81 -7.27 6.96 13.23
C ASN A 81 -7.08 8.33 12.58
N ILE A 82 -5.90 8.94 12.75
CA ILE A 82 -5.61 10.27 12.20
C ILE A 82 -5.77 10.23 10.69
N GLN A 83 -6.50 11.20 10.14
CA GLN A 83 -6.50 11.44 8.70
C GLN A 83 -5.28 12.31 8.38
N GLN A 84 -4.42 11.82 7.49
CA GLN A 84 -3.20 12.51 7.12
C GLN A 84 -3.06 12.46 5.61
N ASP A 85 -2.84 13.63 5.01
CA ASP A 85 -2.54 13.75 3.59
C ASP A 85 -1.07 13.35 3.33
N PRO A 86 -0.74 12.82 2.14
CA PRO A 86 0.63 12.53 1.79
C PRO A 86 1.49 13.82 1.70
N PRO A 87 2.81 13.76 1.94
CA PRO A 87 3.68 14.93 1.84
C PRO A 87 3.69 15.52 0.41
N LEU A 88 3.31 16.78 0.26
CA LEU A 88 3.17 17.45 -1.06
C LEU A 88 4.44 18.19 -1.52
N THR A 89 5.62 17.73 -1.13
CA THR A 89 6.89 18.35 -1.55
C THR A 89 7.68 17.43 -2.48
N SER A 90 8.43 18.02 -3.41
CA SER A 90 9.14 17.29 -4.48
C SER A 90 10.06 16.17 -3.96
N ASN A 91 10.57 16.29 -2.74
CA ASN A 91 11.47 15.30 -2.13
C ASN A 91 10.78 13.97 -1.81
N TYR A 92 9.44 13.92 -1.82
CA TYR A 92 8.65 12.72 -1.51
C TYR A 92 7.80 12.25 -2.69
N PHE A 93 8.00 12.83 -3.88
CA PHE A 93 7.45 12.31 -5.12
C PHE A 93 8.49 11.41 -5.78
N GLU A 94 8.09 10.19 -6.12
CA GLU A 94 8.89 9.26 -6.91
C GLU A 94 8.40 9.26 -8.36
N ASP A 95 9.24 9.71 -9.28
CA ASP A 95 8.87 9.80 -10.70
C ASP A 95 8.41 8.43 -11.25
N SER A 96 9.08 7.35 -10.83
CA SER A 96 8.75 5.98 -11.25
C SER A 96 7.35 5.49 -10.88
N ILE A 97 6.63 6.20 -10.00
CA ILE A 97 5.26 5.86 -9.59
C ILE A 97 4.22 6.55 -10.48
N TYR A 98 4.56 7.69 -11.08
CA TYR A 98 3.61 8.57 -11.78
C TYR A 98 3.79 8.64 -13.31
N THR A 99 4.83 8.00 -13.85
CA THR A 99 5.14 7.95 -15.29
C THR A 99 4.95 6.57 -15.88
#